data_AF-X1GHR9-F1
#
_entry.id   AF-X1GHR9-F1
#
_cell.length_a   1.000
_cell.length_b   1.000
_cell.length_c   1.000
_cell.angle_alpha   90.00
_cell.angle_beta   90.00
_cell.angle_gamma   90.00
#
_symmetry.space_group_name_H-M   'P 1'
#
loop_
_entity.id
_entity.type
_entity.pdbx_description
1 polymer ?
#
loop_
_entity_poly.entity_id
_entity_poly.type
_entity_poly.pdbx_seq_one_letter_code
_entity_poly.pdbx_strand_id
1 'polypeptide(L)'
;MEVERPIYLDIVAQDFPELKIIAGHGGWPWVNELVAVAWRNPNIYIDIASYLPKYIGMKGTGWEQLIHFGNSVLQDKILFGSTWLF
;
A
#
# COMPACT_ATOMS: atom_id res chain seq x y z
N MET A 1 0.07 16.42 -4.80
CA MET A 1 0.76 15.21 -4.31
C MET A 1 0.90 15.17 -2.79
N GLU A 2 0.86 16.29 -2.06
CA GLU A 2 0.91 16.23 -0.59
C GLU A 2 -0.32 15.52 -0.01
N VAL A 3 -1.53 15.83 -0.51
CA VAL A 3 -2.80 15.25 -0.03
C VAL A 3 -2.95 13.72 -0.14
N GLU A 4 -2.03 13.05 -0.85
CA GLU A 4 -2.05 11.59 -1.08
C GLU A 4 -1.07 10.84 -0.17
N ARG A 5 -0.38 11.57 0.73
CA ARG A 5 0.70 11.00 1.55
C ARG A 5 0.14 10.00 2.58
N PRO A 6 0.75 8.81 2.75
CA PRO A 6 0.26 7.77 3.66
C PRO A 6 0.11 8.19 5.13
N ILE A 7 0.79 9.26 5.57
CA ILE A 7 0.65 9.80 6.93
C ILE A 7 -0.80 10.16 7.29
N TYR A 8 -1.64 10.54 6.32
CA TYR A 8 -3.04 10.84 6.60
C TYR A 8 -3.86 9.57 6.88
N LEU A 9 -3.50 8.44 6.26
CA LEU A 9 -4.11 7.14 6.56
C LEU A 9 -3.75 6.68 7.97
N ASP A 10 -2.52 6.97 8.41
CA ASP A 10 -2.05 6.65 9.74
C ASP A 10 -2.84 7.34 10.85
N ILE A 11 -3.16 8.63 10.66
CA ILE A 11 -3.99 9.41 11.59
C ILE A 11 -5.38 8.77 11.70
N VAL A 12 -6.03 8.50 10.56
CA VAL A 12 -7.36 7.89 10.52
C VAL A 12 -7.36 6.49 11.13
N ALA A 13 -6.32 5.69 10.88
CA ALA A 13 -6.23 4.33 11.42
C ALA A 13 -6.10 4.30 12.95
N GLN A 14 -5.45 5.31 13.54
CA GLN A 14 -5.33 5.47 14.99
C GLN A 14 -6.64 5.95 15.62
N ASP A 15 -7.33 6.90 14.97
CA ASP A 15 -8.62 7.42 15.46
C ASP A 15 -9.74 6.37 15.36
N PHE A 16 -9.67 5.47 14.37
CA PHE A 16 -10.69 4.46 14.09
C PHE A 16 -10.07 3.06 13.95
N PRO A 17 -9.61 2.44 15.05
CA PRO A 17 -8.86 1.18 15.00
C PRO A 17 -9.68 -0.02 14.49
N GLU A 18 -11.01 0.04 14.57
CA GLU A 18 -11.91 -1.01 14.06
C GLU A 18 -12.25 -0.84 12.56
N LEU A 19 -11.97 0.33 11.98
CA LEU A 19 -12.23 0.59 10.56
C LEU A 19 -11.18 -0.12 9.71
N LYS A 20 -11.62 -0.99 8.80
CA LYS A 20 -10.74 -1.58 7.77
C LYS A 20 -10.49 -0.55 6.67
N ILE A 21 -9.22 -0.28 6.42
CA ILE A 21 -8.78 0.72 5.44
C ILE A 21 -7.99 0.00 4.33
N ILE A 22 -8.40 0.20 3.08
CA ILE A 22 -7.67 -0.27 1.91
C ILE A 22 -6.97 0.94 1.29
N ALA A 23 -5.64 0.99 1.42
CA ALA A 23 -4.79 2.00 0.83
C ALA A 23 -4.54 1.64 -0.65
N GLY A 24 -5.17 2.40 -1.55
CA GLY A 24 -5.07 2.18 -2.98
C GLY A 24 -3.72 2.56 -3.59
N HIS A 25 -3.48 2.02 -4.78
CA HIS A 25 -2.37 2.34 -5.69
C HIS A 25 -0.96 2.03 -5.17
N GLY A 26 -0.82 1.14 -4.19
CA GLY A 26 0.48 0.65 -3.71
C GLY A 26 1.41 1.75 -3.16
N GLY A 27 0.90 2.97 -2.99
CA GLY A 27 1.60 4.08 -2.40
C GLY A 27 2.60 4.80 -3.29
N TRP A 28 2.71 4.56 -4.61
CA TRP A 28 3.67 5.31 -5.44
C TRP A 28 3.32 6.82 -5.49
N PRO A 29 4.29 7.75 -5.28
CA PRO A 29 5.74 7.57 -5.09
C PRO A 29 6.19 7.39 -3.62
N TRP A 30 5.26 7.39 -2.67
CA TRP A 30 5.43 7.20 -1.22
C TRP A 30 5.49 5.74 -0.74
N VAL A 31 5.97 4.80 -1.57
CA VAL A 31 5.89 3.35 -1.30
C VAL A 31 6.45 2.99 0.08
N ASN A 32 7.60 3.56 0.44
CA ASN A 32 8.26 3.31 1.73
C ASN A 32 7.41 3.77 2.92
N GLU A 33 6.73 4.92 2.78
CA GLU A 33 5.85 5.44 3.82
C GLU A 33 4.61 4.58 3.97
N LEU A 34 4.01 4.15 2.85
CA LEU A 34 2.83 3.29 2.91
C LEU A 34 3.16 1.95 3.56
N VAL A 35 4.30 1.35 3.24
CA VAL A 35 4.79 0.14 3.89
C VAL A 35 4.94 0.34 5.41
N ALA A 36 5.56 1.44 5.85
CA ALA A 36 5.73 1.73 7.27
C ALA A 36 4.38 1.92 7.99
N VAL A 37 3.45 2.63 7.35
CA VAL A 37 2.09 2.88 7.87
C VAL A 37 1.29 1.58 7.95
N ALA A 38 1.32 0.75 6.92
CA ALA A 38 0.64 -0.55 6.90
C ALA A 38 1.26 -1.56 7.87
N TRP A 39 2.57 -1.49 8.12
CA TRP A 39 3.21 -2.31 9.14
C TRP A 39 2.71 -1.95 10.54
N ARG A 40 2.72 -0.66 10.89
CA ARG A 40 2.33 -0.21 12.23
C ARG A 40 0.84 -0.43 12.52
N ASN A 41 -0.03 -0.23 11.53
CA ASN A 41 -1.48 -0.23 11.75
C ASN A 41 -2.10 -1.56 11.33
N PRO A 42 -2.69 -2.36 12.24
CA PRO A 42 -3.24 -3.69 11.94
C PRO A 42 -4.41 -3.64 10.94
N ASN A 43 -5.13 -2.52 10.89
CA ASN A 43 -6.34 -2.30 10.10
C ASN A 43 -6.09 -1.67 8.72
N ILE A 44 -4.83 -1.43 8.33
CA ILE A 44 -4.47 -0.95 6.99
C ILE A 44 -4.01 -2.12 6.11
N TYR A 45 -4.58 -2.18 4.90
CA TYR A 45 -4.26 -3.12 3.82
C TYR A 45 -3.80 -2.32 2.59
N ILE A 46 -2.97 -2.93 1.74
CA ILE A 46 -2.41 -2.29 0.54
C ILE A 46 -2.99 -2.96 -0.70
N ASP A 47 -3.63 -2.16 -1.56
CA ASP A 47 -4.07 -2.59 -2.88
C ASP A 47 -3.05 -2.17 -3.95
N ILE A 48 -2.71 -3.09 -4.86
CA ILE A 48 -1.78 -2.86 -5.99
C ILE A 48 -2.49 -2.71 -7.33
N ALA A 49 -3.80 -2.46 -7.31
CA ALA A 49 -4.58 -2.30 -8.52
C ALA A 49 -4.14 -1.04 -9.28
N SER A 50 -4.53 -0.95 -10.55
CA SER A 50 -4.15 0.10 -11.51
C SER A 50 -2.69 0.10 -11.97
N TYR A 51 -1.85 -0.81 -11.47
CA TYR A 51 -0.48 -0.99 -11.95
C TYR A 51 -0.30 -2.32 -12.67
N LEU A 52 0.40 -2.28 -13.81
CA LEU A 52 0.80 -3.51 -14.49
C LEU A 52 1.89 -4.23 -13.67
N PRO A 53 1.77 -5.55 -13.45
CA PRO A 53 2.75 -6.32 -12.66
C PRO A 53 4.20 -6.14 -13.11
N LYS A 54 4.43 -5.95 -14.42
CA LYS A 54 5.77 -5.72 -14.98
C LYS A 54 6.47 -4.49 -14.41
N TYR A 55 5.75 -3.46 -13.99
CA TYR A 55 6.33 -2.25 -13.43
C TYR A 55 6.60 -2.38 -11.93
N ILE A 56 5.73 -3.06 -11.19
CA ILE A 56 5.94 -3.34 -9.76
C ILE A 56 7.18 -4.23 -9.57
N GLY A 57 7.39 -5.20 -10.47
CA GLY A 57 8.56 -6.10 -10.42
C GLY A 57 9.87 -5.51 -10.98
N MET A 58 9.86 -4.30 -11.54
CA MET A 58 11.03 -3.71 -12.20
C MET A 58 11.93 -3.00 -11.18
N LYS A 59 13.21 -3.39 -11.13
CA LYS A 59 14.19 -2.75 -10.25
C LYS A 59 14.45 -1.29 -10.65
N GLY A 60 14.70 -0.45 -9.66
CA GLY A 60 14.98 0.99 -9.80
C GLY A 60 13.72 1.87 -9.91
N THR A 61 12.54 1.33 -9.61
CA THR A 61 11.26 2.06 -9.80
C THR A 61 10.61 2.53 -8.50
N GLY A 62 11.16 2.15 -7.34
CA GLY A 62 10.66 2.52 -6.02
C GLY A 62 9.72 1.50 -5.37
N TRP A 63 9.39 0.41 -6.06
CA TRP A 63 8.49 -0.65 -5.57
C TRP A 63 9.19 -1.68 -4.66
N GLU A 64 10.50 -1.59 -4.49
CA GLU A 64 11.34 -2.61 -3.85
C GLU A 64 10.90 -2.91 -2.42
N GLN A 65 10.55 -1.89 -1.64
CA GLN A 65 10.09 -2.08 -0.27
C GLN A 65 8.75 -2.81 -0.22
N LEU A 66 7.83 -2.49 -1.14
CA LEU A 66 6.55 -3.19 -1.22
C LEU A 66 6.73 -4.66 -1.60
N ILE A 67 7.60 -4.97 -2.56
CA ILE A 67 7.90 -6.36 -2.94
C ILE A 67 8.58 -7.12 -1.79
N HIS A 68 9.54 -6.49 -1.12
CA HIS A 68 10.29 -7.15 -0.05
C HIS A 68 9.42 -7.46 1.17
N PHE A 69 8.65 -6.48 1.65
CA PHE A 69 7.81 -6.66 2.84
C PHE A 69 6.46 -7.30 2.53
N GLY A 70 5.91 -7.06 1.33
CA GLY A 70 4.72 -7.73 0.83
C GLY A 70 4.92 -9.24 0.66
N ASN A 71 6.12 -9.70 0.32
CA ASN A 71 6.45 -11.13 0.28
C ASN A 71 6.89 -11.71 1.63
N SER A 72 6.74 -10.96 2.73
CA SER A 72 7.13 -11.41 4.07
C SER A 72 6.11 -10.97 5.13
N VAL A 73 6.44 -9.97 5.93
CA VAL A 73 5.65 -9.58 7.12
C VAL A 73 4.31 -8.91 6.78
N LEU A 74 4.14 -8.41 5.56
CA LEU A 74 2.90 -7.81 5.07
C LEU A 74 2.11 -8.73 4.12
N GLN A 75 2.48 -10.02 3.99
CA GLN A 75 1.85 -10.93 3.01
C GLN A 75 0.32 -10.98 3.10
N ASP A 76 -0.23 -10.99 4.32
CA ASP A 76 -1.68 -11.04 4.55
C ASP A 76 -2.36 -9.67 4.42
N LYS A 77 -1.60 -8.64 4.06
CA LYS A 77 -2.06 -7.26 3.89
C LYS A 77 -2.01 -6.77 2.44
N ILE A 78 -1.48 -7.57 1.51
CA ILE A 78 -1.44 -7.22 0.09
C ILE A 78 -2.68 -7.75 -0.62
N LEU A 79 -3.41 -6.86 -1.28
CA LEU A 79 -4.65 -7.16 -1.99
C LEU A 79 -4.44 -7.04 -3.50
N PHE A 80 -5.02 -7.99 -4.23
CA PHE A 80 -5.11 -7.93 -5.67
C PHE A 80 -6.47 -7.35 -6.10
N GLY A 81 -6.43 -6.33 -6.97
CA GLY A 81 -7.58 -5.78 -7.66
C GLY A 81 -7.32 -5.69 -9.17
N SER A 82 -8.26 -6.15 -10.00
CA SER A 82 -8.09 -6.15 -11.45
C SER A 82 -8.16 -4.76 -12.08
N THR A 83 -8.79 -3.79 -11.41
CA THR A 83 -9.15 -2.47 -11.98
C THR A 83 -9.80 -2.60 -13.37
N TRP A 84 -10.68 -3.58 -13.51
CA TRP A 84 -11.41 -3.76 -14.77
C TRP A 84 -12.36 -2.57 -14.98
N LEU A 85 -12.07 -1.76 -15.98
CA LEU A 85 -12.91 -0.65 -16.43
C LEU A 85 -13.46 -1.01 -17.83
N PHE A 86 -14.39 -1.97 -17.83
CA PHE A 86 -15.23 -2.43 -18.97
C PHE A 86 -14.51 -3.14 -20.12
#